data_AF-A0A4R7T6V9-F1
#
_entry.id   AF-A0A4R7T6V9-F1
#
_cell.length_a   1.000
_cell.length_b   1.000
_cell.length_c   1.000
_cell.angle_alpha   90.00
_cell.angle_beta   90.00
_cell.angle_gamma   90.00
#
_symmetry.space_group_name_H-M   'P 1'
#
loop_
_entity.id
_entity.type
_entity.pdbx_description
1 polymer ?
#
loop_
_entity_poly.entity_id
_entity_poly.type
_entity_poly.pdbx_seq_one_letter_code
_entity_poly.pdbx_strand_id
1 'polypeptide(L)'
;MKRHAAAAPKPDAAPLDLAGAYAERLGVETSGHVGNELVAQFEHLSQFVLSGDLTSMRPGAVSAEAATAYGELWVLTAFLSDACTALTGSEIRR
;
A
#
# COMPACT_ATOMS: atom_id res chain seq x y z
N MET A 1 -34.97 38.18 -15.24
CA MET A 1 -33.91 37.21 -15.55
C MET A 1 -33.01 37.07 -14.32
N LYS A 2 -33.18 36.02 -13.52
CA LYS A 2 -32.35 35.75 -12.33
C LYS A 2 -31.15 34.92 -12.78
N ARG A 3 -29.93 35.47 -12.70
CA ARG A 3 -28.70 34.69 -12.89
C ARG A 3 -28.49 33.86 -11.63
N HIS A 4 -28.77 32.57 -11.70
CA HIS A 4 -28.29 31.61 -10.70
C HIS A 4 -26.78 31.55 -10.83
N ALA A 5 -26.07 32.09 -9.83
CA ALA A 5 -24.65 31.84 -9.67
C ALA A 5 -24.47 30.35 -9.38
N ALA A 6 -23.79 29.64 -10.27
CA ALA A 6 -23.33 28.29 -10.00
C ALA A 6 -22.31 28.37 -8.86
N ALA A 7 -22.58 27.63 -7.77
CA ALA A 7 -21.60 27.46 -6.70
C ALA A 7 -20.34 26.84 -7.29
N ALA A 8 -19.20 27.48 -7.05
CA ALA A 8 -17.89 26.94 -7.41
C ALA A 8 -17.70 25.56 -6.73
N PRO A 9 -17.06 24.60 -7.40
CA PRO A 9 -16.73 23.32 -6.78
C PRO A 9 -15.81 23.57 -5.57
N LYS A 10 -16.16 23.02 -4.40
CA LYS A 10 -15.32 23.02 -3.20
C LYS A 10 -13.99 22.32 -3.51
N PRO A 11 -12.83 22.99 -3.42
CA PRO A 11 -11.54 22.33 -3.49
C PRO A 11 -10.99 22.23 -2.07
N ASP A 12 -11.49 21.30 -1.26
CA ASP A 12 -10.98 21.10 0.11
C ASP A 12 -10.89 19.61 0.48
N ALA A 13 -10.48 18.78 -0.47
CA ALA A 13 -9.79 17.55 -0.09
C ALA A 13 -8.32 17.94 0.10
N ALA A 14 -7.85 17.96 1.36
CA ALA A 14 -6.43 18.13 1.63
C ALA A 14 -5.62 17.15 0.76
N PRO A 15 -4.46 17.56 0.23
CA PRO A 15 -3.63 16.68 -0.57
C PRO A 15 -3.36 15.39 0.22
N LEU A 16 -3.62 14.26 -0.43
CA LEU A 16 -3.49 12.93 0.17
C LEU A 16 -2.01 12.69 0.50
N ASP A 17 -1.64 12.77 1.79
CA ASP A 17 -0.27 12.53 2.25
C ASP A 17 -0.03 11.03 2.46
N LEU A 18 0.18 10.33 1.35
CA LEU A 18 0.48 8.89 1.36
C LEU A 18 1.82 8.58 2.05
N ALA A 19 2.79 9.49 1.93
CA ALA A 19 4.09 9.31 2.57
C ALA A 19 3.95 9.40 4.10
N GLY A 20 3.17 10.35 4.61
CA GLY A 20 2.82 10.45 6.03
C GLY A 20 2.04 9.24 6.54
N ALA A 21 1.00 8.80 5.83
CA ALA A 21 0.20 7.65 6.22
C ALA A 21 1.01 6.34 6.29
N TYR A 22 1.98 6.17 5.39
CA TYR A 22 2.86 5.00 5.43
C TYR A 22 3.98 5.13 6.47
N ALA A 23 4.53 6.34 6.66
CA ALA A 23 5.51 6.62 7.70
C ALA A 23 4.94 6.30 9.10
N GLU A 24 3.69 6.69 9.37
CA GLU A 24 2.98 6.37 10.61
C GLU A 24 2.86 4.84 10.80
N ARG A 25 2.46 4.13 9.75
CA ARG A 25 2.33 2.67 9.77
C ARG A 25 3.65 1.94 10.04
N LEU A 26 4.74 2.45 9.47
CA LEU A 26 6.08 1.91 9.65
C LEU A 26 6.76 2.39 10.95
N GLY A 27 6.19 3.39 11.64
CA GLY A 27 6.82 4.02 12.79
C GLY A 27 8.07 4.82 12.45
N VAL A 28 8.20 5.33 11.21
CA VAL A 28 9.34 6.15 10.78
C VAL A 28 9.02 7.64 10.94
N GLU A 29 9.92 8.39 11.56
CA GLU A 29 9.71 9.82 11.82
C GLU A 29 9.86 10.72 10.57
N THR A 30 10.43 10.18 9.48
CA THR A 30 10.73 10.97 8.27
C THR A 30 10.12 10.36 7.00
N SER A 31 9.21 11.12 6.39
CA SER A 31 8.55 10.77 5.13
C SER A 31 9.50 10.70 3.92
N GLY A 32 10.72 11.26 4.03
CA GLY A 32 11.73 11.29 2.97
C GLY A 32 12.30 9.93 2.54
N HIS A 33 12.17 8.89 3.39
CA HIS A 33 12.70 7.55 3.12
C HIS A 33 11.63 6.50 2.84
N VAL A 34 10.35 6.85 3.00
CA VAL A 34 9.20 5.94 2.85
C VAL A 34 9.21 5.18 1.53
N GLY A 35 9.55 5.84 0.42
CA GLY A 35 9.62 5.18 -0.89
C GLY A 35 10.68 4.08 -0.96
N ASN A 36 11.85 4.30 -0.35
CA ASN A 36 12.93 3.31 -0.34
C ASN A 36 12.56 2.12 0.56
N GLU A 37 11.95 2.38 1.71
CA GLU A 37 11.46 1.34 2.63
C GLU A 37 10.35 0.49 2.00
N LEU A 38 9.44 1.12 1.25
CA LEU A 38 8.41 0.42 0.48
C LEU A 38 9.01 -0.57 -0.53
N VAL A 39 10.02 -0.11 -1.27
CA VAL A 39 10.72 -0.95 -2.25
C VAL A 39 11.45 -2.09 -1.56
N ALA A 40 12.21 -1.80 -0.51
CA ALA A 40 12.96 -2.81 0.24
C ALA A 40 12.05 -3.87 0.86
N GLN A 41 10.91 -3.46 1.44
CA GLN A 41 9.94 -4.38 2.03
C GLN A 41 9.24 -5.23 0.97
N PHE A 42 8.87 -4.66 -0.17
CA PHE A 42 8.31 -5.42 -1.28
C PHE A 42 9.31 -6.44 -1.84
N GLU A 43 10.55 -6.04 -2.08
CA GLU A 43 11.61 -6.92 -2.56
C GLU A 43 11.87 -8.05 -1.57
N HIS A 44 11.99 -7.76 -0.28
CA HIS A 44 12.19 -8.76 0.76
C HIS A 44 11.06 -9.79 0.81
N LEU A 45 9.81 -9.32 0.89
CA LEU A 45 8.64 -10.20 1.01
C LEU A 45 8.38 -11.01 -0.26
N SER A 46 8.52 -10.38 -1.43
CA SER A 46 8.36 -11.09 -2.71
C SER A 46 9.46 -12.12 -2.91
N GLN A 47 10.72 -11.78 -2.59
CA GLN A 47 11.81 -12.75 -2.63
C GLN A 47 11.55 -13.89 -1.64
N PHE A 48 11.18 -13.62 -0.40
CA PHE A 48 10.90 -14.65 0.60
C PHE A 48 9.79 -15.63 0.15
N VAL A 49 8.72 -15.10 -0.43
CA VAL A 49 7.59 -15.91 -0.93
C VAL A 49 7.93 -16.65 -2.23
N LEU A 50 8.66 -16.03 -3.16
CA LEU A 50 8.89 -16.56 -4.52
C LEU A 50 10.18 -17.37 -4.68
N SER A 51 11.20 -17.18 -3.83
CA SER A 51 12.52 -17.83 -3.96
C SER A 51 12.50 -19.33 -3.66
N GLY A 52 11.34 -19.90 -3.37
CA GLY A 52 11.18 -21.35 -3.38
C GLY A 52 11.72 -22.07 -2.15
N ASP A 53 12.11 -21.38 -1.07
CA ASP A 53 12.27 -22.03 0.24
C ASP A 53 10.92 -22.63 0.71
N LEU A 54 9.82 -21.97 0.33
CA LEU A 54 8.46 -22.49 0.51
C LEU A 54 8.10 -23.66 -0.42
N THR A 55 8.59 -23.67 -1.67
CA THR A 55 8.37 -24.80 -2.60
C THR A 55 9.24 -26.02 -2.28
N SER A 56 10.32 -25.80 -1.54
CA SER A 56 11.22 -26.84 -1.02
C SER A 56 10.70 -27.45 0.29
N MET A 57 9.80 -26.76 0.99
CA MET A 57 9.09 -27.30 2.16
C MET A 57 8.08 -28.37 1.72
N ARG A 58 8.03 -29.48 2.47
CA ARG A 58 7.04 -30.55 2.23
C ARG A 58 5.62 -29.96 2.18
N PRO A 59 4.73 -30.46 1.30
CA PRO A 59 3.31 -30.11 1.34
C PRO A 59 2.76 -30.33 2.76
N GLY A 60 2.31 -29.24 3.41
CA GLY A 60 1.81 -29.25 4.79
C GLY A 60 2.76 -28.67 5.85
N ALA A 61 3.99 -28.31 5.50
CA ALA A 61 4.93 -27.62 6.38
C ALA A 61 5.16 -26.18 5.92
N VAL A 62 4.10 -25.37 5.82
CA VAL A 62 4.29 -23.92 5.72
C VAL A 62 4.75 -23.46 7.10
N SER A 63 5.99 -22.96 7.20
CA SER A 63 6.48 -22.43 8.48
C SER A 63 5.64 -21.22 8.91
N ALA A 64 5.55 -20.95 10.21
CA ALA A 64 4.79 -19.80 10.72
C ALA A 64 5.32 -18.48 10.13
N GLU A 65 6.63 -18.41 9.89
CA GLU A 65 7.33 -17.30 9.24
C GLU A 65 6.85 -17.11 7.80
N ALA A 66 6.62 -18.19 7.05
CA ALA A 66 6.06 -18.12 5.70
C ALA A 66 4.60 -17.68 5.66
N ALA A 67 3.77 -18.16 6.59
CA ALA A 67 2.40 -17.67 6.72
C ALA A 67 2.37 -16.16 7.06
N THR A 68 3.31 -15.72 7.91
CA THR A 68 3.46 -14.32 8.30
C THR A 68 3.91 -13.46 7.12
N ALA A 69 4.98 -13.85 6.43
CA ALA A 69 5.48 -13.12 5.26
C ALA A 69 4.44 -13.03 4.14
N TYR A 70 3.66 -14.08 3.92
CA TYR A 70 2.56 -14.04 2.94
C TYR A 70 1.46 -13.06 3.36
N GLY A 71 1.08 -13.05 4.64
CA GLY A 71 0.12 -12.09 5.18
C GLY A 71 0.60 -10.64 5.08
N GLU A 72 1.87 -10.39 5.39
CA GLU A 72 2.50 -9.07 5.26
C GLU A 72 2.54 -8.60 3.79
N LEU A 73 2.87 -9.49 2.85
CA LEU A 73 2.85 -9.19 1.42
C LEU A 73 1.44 -8.86 0.93
N TRP A 74 0.42 -9.58 1.40
CA TRP A 74 -0.97 -9.31 1.08
C TRP A 74 -1.42 -7.93 1.57
N VAL A 75 -1.03 -7.57 2.80
CA VAL A 75 -1.35 -6.27 3.38
C VAL A 75 -0.65 -5.13 2.65
N LEU A 76 0.62 -5.31 2.28
CA LEU A 76 1.39 -4.33 1.51
C LEU A 76 0.79 -4.10 0.11
N THR A 77 0.39 -5.16 -0.57
CA THR A 77 -0.23 -5.07 -1.90
C THR A 77 -1.60 -4.39 -1.87
N ALA A 78 -2.41 -4.65 -0.84
CA ALA A 78 -3.67 -3.92 -0.63
C ALA A 78 -3.45 -2.42 -0.44
N PHE A 79 -2.49 -2.04 0.42
CA PHE A 79 -2.13 -0.63 0.61
C PHE A 79 -1.68 0.05 -0.69
N LEU A 80 -0.80 -0.60 -1.47
CA LEU A 80 -0.33 -0.06 -2.75
C LEU A 80 -1.48 0.08 -3.77
N SER A 81 -2.45 -0.83 -3.75
CA SER A 81 -3.65 -0.76 -4.58
C SER A 81 -4.54 0.44 -4.18
N ASP A 82 -4.76 0.65 -2.89
CA ASP A 82 -5.54 1.78 -2.37
C ASP A 82 -4.83 3.11 -2.68
N ALA A 83 -3.50 3.16 -2.50
CA ALA A 83 -2.68 4.31 -2.85
C ALA A 83 -2.75 4.62 -4.35
N CYS A 84 -2.64 3.61 -5.21
CA CYS A 84 -2.80 3.78 -6.66
C CYS A 84 -4.21 4.30 -7.02
N THR A 85 -5.26 3.74 -6.40
CA THR A 85 -6.66 4.16 -6.58
C THR A 85 -6.83 5.63 -6.21
N ALA A 86 -6.31 6.02 -5.04
CA ALA A 86 -6.35 7.39 -4.55
C ALA A 86 -5.59 8.38 -5.45
N LEU A 87 -4.41 8.00 -5.94
CA LEU A 87 -3.59 8.84 -6.82
C LEU A 87 -4.13 8.97 -8.25
N THR A 88 -4.75 7.92 -8.77
CA THR A 88 -5.28 7.88 -10.15
C THR A 88 -6.74 8.35 -10.23
N GLY A 89 -7.35 8.71 -9.10
CA GLY A 89 -8.76 9.12 -9.01
C GLY A 89 -9.75 8.04 -9.45
N SER A 90 -9.28 6.80 -9.58
CA SER A 90 -10.05 5.68 -10.09
C SER A 90 -10.51 4.84 -8.91
N GLU A 91 -11.61 5.25 -8.26
CA GLU A 91 -12.38 4.30 -7.44
C GLU A 91 -12.70 3.09 -8.34
N ILE A 92 -11.97 1.99 -8.17
CA ILE A 92 -12.38 0.70 -8.73
C ILE A 92 -13.60 0.28 -7.90
N ARG A 93 -14.77 0.80 -8.29
CA ARG A 93 -16.06 0.35 -7.76
C ARG A 93 -16.16 -1.16 -8.00
N ARG A 94 -16.10 -1.94 -6.92
CA ARG A 94 -16.63 -3.30 -6.87
C ARG A 94 -17.98 -3.31 -6.19
#